data_AF-A0A0A0EYC9-F1
#
_entry.id   AF-A0A0A0EYC9-F1
#
_cell.length_a   1.000
_cell.length_b   1.000
_cell.length_c   1.000
_cell.angle_alpha   90.00
_cell.angle_beta   90.00
_cell.angle_gamma   90.00
#
_symmetry.space_group_name_H-M   'P 1'
#
loop_
_entity.id
_entity.type
_entity.pdbx_description
1 polymer ?
#
loop_
_entity_poly.entity_id
_entity_poly.type
_entity_poly.pdbx_seq_one_letter_code
_entity_poly.pdbx_strand_id
1 'polypeptide(L)'
;MHTRERAAVDYGAPVTMRVCILKAPRVSDDRVDELIGAVNREFVPYGIRVTVPWVRPWVRPAQSFKHMFDDVMRRDLEPPCDRLVVFADRNAGDALRGMLMPEILGAVDDTTHTRGLVIANRATLNQLLQSPEGTAVHEFYHLLGCPHAMSLSKCYIRIALVKRQFARDPQFFPGVRADGRLLVTRDAANSMLRRALDR
;
A
#
# COMPACT_ATOMS: atom_id res chain seq x y z
N MET A 1 17.46 -5.97 4.44
CA MET A 1 18.73 -5.68 5.16
C MET A 1 18.37 -5.29 6.60
N HIS A 2 18.78 -6.06 7.61
CA HIS A 2 18.50 -5.74 9.02
C HIS A 2 19.44 -4.61 9.48
N THR A 3 18.93 -3.38 9.63
CA THR A 3 19.76 -2.28 10.16
C THR A 3 19.71 -2.27 11.69
N ARG A 4 20.82 -1.93 12.37
CA ARG A 4 20.85 -1.77 13.84
C ARG A 4 19.78 -0.78 14.32
N GLU A 5 19.52 0.25 13.53
CA GLU A 5 18.47 1.26 13.78
C GLU A 5 17.07 0.64 13.86
N ARG A 6 16.77 -0.37 13.03
CA ARG A 6 15.49 -1.07 13.06
C ARG A 6 15.26 -1.79 14.39
N ALA A 7 16.29 -2.47 14.88
CA ALA A 7 16.21 -3.23 16.13
C ALA A 7 16.17 -2.35 17.38
N ALA A 8 16.60 -1.09 17.28
CA ALA A 8 16.64 -0.16 18.41
C ALA A 8 15.27 0.49 18.71
N VAL A 9 14.28 0.35 17.83
CA VAL A 9 12.96 0.96 18.00
C VAL A 9 12.01 -0.01 18.73
N ASP A 10 11.40 0.45 19.82
CA ASP A 10 10.26 -0.24 20.42
C ASP A 10 8.98 0.05 19.63
N TYR A 11 8.54 -0.95 18.87
CA TYR A 11 7.31 -0.90 18.08
C TYR A 11 6.05 -1.21 18.90
N GLY A 12 6.16 -1.61 20.17
CA GLY A 12 5.04 -2.04 21.00
C GLY A 12 4.42 -3.38 20.57
N ALA A 13 3.24 -3.69 21.14
CA ALA A 13 2.56 -4.97 20.96
C ALA A 13 2.25 -5.30 19.47
N PRO A 14 2.15 -6.60 19.10
CA PRO A 14 1.71 -6.99 17.76
C PRO A 14 0.30 -6.48 17.43
N VAL A 15 0.08 -6.09 16.18
CA VAL A 15 -1.18 -5.51 15.69
C VAL A 15 -1.57 -6.12 14.35
N THR A 16 -2.85 -5.99 14.01
CA THR A 16 -3.37 -6.41 12.71
C THR A 16 -3.78 -5.18 11.89
N MET A 17 -3.30 -5.09 10.65
CA MET A 17 -3.76 -4.13 9.66
C MET A 17 -4.63 -4.85 8.64
N ARG A 18 -5.89 -4.42 8.50
CA ARG A 18 -6.86 -5.01 7.58
C ARG A 18 -6.74 -4.34 6.22
N VAL A 19 -6.34 -5.09 5.20
CA VAL A 19 -6.16 -4.56 3.84
C VAL A 19 -7.14 -5.23 2.92
N CYS A 20 -8.07 -4.47 2.37
CA CYS A 20 -9.03 -4.98 1.42
C CYS A 20 -8.50 -4.84 0.00
N ILE A 21 -8.80 -5.82 -0.84
CA ILE A 21 -8.12 -5.98 -2.12
C ILE A 21 -9.14 -5.98 -3.26
N LEU A 22 -8.89 -5.13 -4.24
CA LEU A 22 -9.52 -5.23 -5.56
C LEU A 22 -8.49 -5.85 -6.50
N LYS A 23 -8.86 -6.89 -7.25
CA LYS A 23 -7.94 -7.59 -8.15
C LYS A 23 -8.39 -7.51 -9.60
N ALA A 24 -7.46 -7.25 -10.50
CA ALA A 24 -7.73 -7.32 -11.95
C ALA A 24 -8.01 -8.77 -12.40
N PRO A 25 -8.71 -8.98 -13.53
CA PRO A 25 -9.13 -10.31 -13.96
C PRO A 25 -7.99 -11.31 -14.15
N ARG A 26 -6.79 -10.86 -14.55
CA ARG A 26 -5.61 -11.72 -14.75
C ARG A 26 -4.72 -11.86 -13.52
N VAL A 27 -5.21 -11.48 -12.35
CA VAL A 27 -4.54 -11.71 -11.06
C VAL A 27 -5.28 -12.82 -10.34
N SER A 28 -4.63 -13.98 -10.19
CA SER A 28 -5.18 -15.12 -9.44
C SER A 28 -5.19 -14.84 -7.94
N ASP A 29 -6.02 -15.56 -7.19
CA ASP A 29 -6.02 -15.45 -5.72
C ASP A 29 -4.68 -15.91 -5.12
N ASP A 30 -4.07 -16.98 -5.65
CA ASP A 30 -2.71 -17.39 -5.26
C ASP A 30 -1.69 -16.26 -5.41
N ARG A 31 -1.83 -15.43 -6.46
CA ARG A 31 -0.95 -14.28 -6.68
C ARG A 31 -1.19 -13.20 -5.63
N VAL A 32 -2.44 -12.96 -5.24
CA VAL A 32 -2.79 -12.07 -4.13
C VAL A 32 -2.12 -12.56 -2.84
N ASP A 33 -2.24 -13.86 -2.54
CA ASP A 33 -1.69 -14.48 -1.34
C ASP A 33 -0.16 -14.43 -1.31
N GLU A 34 0.49 -14.61 -2.45
CA GLU A 34 1.95 -14.51 -2.58
C GLU A 34 2.45 -13.10 -2.24
N LEU A 35 1.81 -12.07 -2.81
CA LEU A 35 2.17 -10.66 -2.58
C LEU A 35 1.94 -10.26 -1.11
N ILE A 36 0.79 -10.62 -0.55
CA ILE A 36 0.48 -10.37 0.87
C ILE A 36 1.41 -11.18 1.79
N GLY A 37 1.76 -12.40 1.40
CA GLY A 37 2.74 -13.23 2.09
C GLY A 37 4.12 -12.57 2.14
N ALA A 38 4.57 -11.96 1.04
CA ALA A 38 5.82 -11.21 1.01
C ALA A 38 5.81 -9.99 1.95
N VAL A 39 4.73 -9.22 1.93
CA VAL A 39 4.52 -8.10 2.85
C VAL A 39 4.55 -8.57 4.30
N ASN A 40 3.81 -9.62 4.64
CA ASN A 40 3.75 -10.16 5.99
C ASN A 40 5.14 -10.61 6.47
N ARG A 41 5.93 -11.29 5.63
CA ARG A 41 7.31 -11.67 5.96
C ARG A 41 8.18 -10.47 6.28
N GLU A 42 8.08 -9.39 5.49
CA GLU A 42 8.84 -8.17 5.75
C GLU A 42 8.38 -7.46 7.03
N PHE A 43 7.09 -7.55 7.38
CA PHE A 43 6.51 -6.81 8.49
C PHE A 43 6.61 -7.50 9.86
N VAL A 44 7.09 -8.76 9.90
CA VAL A 44 7.36 -9.51 11.14
C VAL A 44 8.14 -8.68 12.18
N PRO A 45 9.27 -8.02 11.85
CA PRO A 45 10.06 -7.27 12.83
C PRO A 45 9.32 -6.10 13.48
N TYR A 46 8.27 -5.59 12.83
CA TYR A 46 7.45 -4.49 13.35
C TYR A 46 6.26 -4.99 14.18
N GLY A 47 6.03 -6.30 14.23
CA GLY A 47 4.83 -6.89 14.83
C GLY A 47 3.55 -6.43 14.12
N ILE A 48 3.58 -6.26 12.80
CA ILE A 48 2.38 -5.96 12.01
C ILE A 48 2.02 -7.20 11.20
N ARG A 49 0.79 -7.67 11.36
CA ARG A 49 0.19 -8.68 10.49
C ARG A 49 -0.82 -8.05 9.57
N VAL A 50 -0.63 -8.18 8.27
CA VAL A 50 -1.61 -7.84 7.25
C VAL A 50 -2.60 -8.99 7.12
N THR A 51 -3.88 -8.69 7.27
CA THR A 51 -4.98 -9.61 6.99
C THR A 51 -5.85 -9.05 5.88
N VAL A 52 -6.45 -9.92 5.07
CA VAL A 52 -7.29 -9.53 3.95
C VAL A 52 -8.75 -9.86 4.26
N PRO A 53 -9.58 -8.88 4.65
CA PRO A 53 -10.98 -9.16 4.99
C PRO A 53 -11.80 -9.62 3.78
N TRP A 54 -11.48 -9.09 2.60
CA TRP A 54 -12.08 -9.50 1.35
C TRP A 54 -11.16 -9.22 0.17
N VAL A 55 -11.34 -10.03 -0.87
CA VAL A 55 -10.81 -9.84 -2.21
C VAL A 55 -12.01 -9.72 -3.15
N ARG A 56 -12.05 -8.70 -3.99
CA ARG A 56 -13.15 -8.47 -4.95
C ARG A 56 -12.61 -8.22 -6.36
N PRO A 57 -13.37 -8.57 -7.41
CA PRO A 57 -13.01 -8.23 -8.77
C PRO A 57 -12.92 -6.71 -8.97
N TRP A 58 -11.96 -6.29 -9.79
CA TRP A 58 -11.78 -4.92 -10.24
C TRP A 58 -11.85 -4.86 -11.75
N VAL A 59 -12.69 -3.96 -12.26
CA VAL A 59 -12.73 -3.65 -13.69
C VAL A 59 -11.78 -2.48 -13.93
N ARG A 60 -10.71 -2.73 -14.69
CA ARG A 60 -9.74 -1.71 -15.06
C ARG A 60 -10.43 -0.61 -15.88
N PRO A 61 -10.50 0.64 -15.40
CA PRO A 61 -11.28 1.71 -16.03
C PRO A 61 -10.59 2.30 -17.26
N ALA A 62 -9.26 2.16 -17.37
CA ALA A 62 -8.46 2.79 -18.41
C ALA A 62 -7.12 2.09 -18.62
N GLN A 63 -6.46 2.41 -19.73
CA GLN A 63 -5.13 1.88 -20.03
C GLN A 63 -4.00 2.61 -19.28
N SER A 64 -4.11 3.89 -18.95
CA SER A 64 -3.00 4.60 -18.28
C SER A 64 -2.95 4.32 -16.78
N PHE A 65 -1.74 4.23 -16.22
CA PHE A 65 -1.52 4.10 -14.77
C PHE A 65 -2.22 5.20 -13.98
N LYS A 66 -2.12 6.46 -14.45
CA LYS A 66 -2.75 7.61 -13.80
C LYS A 66 -4.25 7.40 -13.62
N HIS A 67 -4.98 7.03 -14.67
CA HIS A 67 -6.43 6.86 -14.58
C HIS A 67 -6.83 5.64 -13.74
N MET A 68 -6.03 4.57 -13.78
CA MET A 68 -6.21 3.45 -12.86
C MET A 68 -6.08 3.92 -11.41
N PHE A 69 -5.06 4.71 -11.10
CA PHE A 69 -4.82 5.19 -9.76
C PHE A 69 -5.86 6.22 -9.30
N ASP A 70 -6.27 7.14 -10.17
CA ASP A 70 -7.38 8.08 -9.90
C ASP A 70 -8.67 7.33 -9.51
N ASP A 71 -8.96 6.21 -10.17
CA ASP A 71 -10.10 5.33 -9.85
C ASP A 71 -9.96 4.69 -8.46
N VAL A 72 -8.76 4.26 -8.06
CA VAL A 72 -8.51 3.77 -6.69
C VAL A 72 -8.73 4.87 -5.66
N MET A 73 -8.20 6.08 -5.92
CA MET A 73 -8.32 7.21 -4.99
C MET A 73 -9.77 7.65 -4.76
N ARG A 74 -10.64 7.48 -5.76
CA ARG A 74 -12.07 7.82 -5.66
C ARG A 74 -12.90 6.81 -4.86
N ARG A 75 -12.33 5.67 -4.47
CA ARG A 75 -13.05 4.64 -3.70
C ARG A 75 -13.00 4.93 -2.21
N ASP A 76 -14.16 4.83 -1.58
CA ASP A 76 -14.27 4.89 -0.13
C ASP A 76 -13.65 3.65 0.51
N LEU A 77 -13.05 3.88 1.68
CA LEU A 77 -12.55 2.83 2.53
C LEU A 77 -13.71 2.38 3.40
N GLU A 78 -14.34 1.28 3.01
CA GLU A 78 -15.45 0.69 3.73
C GLU A 78 -14.97 -0.11 4.96
N PRO A 79 -15.81 -0.27 6.01
CA PRO A 79 -15.56 -1.28 7.03
C PRO A 79 -15.48 -2.69 6.42
N PRO A 80 -14.58 -3.57 6.89
CA PRO A 80 -13.64 -3.39 8.00
C PRO A 80 -12.22 -2.97 7.54
N CYS A 81 -12.07 -2.37 6.37
CA CYS A 81 -10.78 -2.15 5.70
C CYS A 81 -9.98 -1.00 6.32
N ASP A 82 -8.75 -1.21 6.75
CA ASP A 82 -7.85 -0.11 7.15
C ASP A 82 -7.10 0.49 5.95
N ARG A 83 -6.90 -0.31 4.90
CA ARG A 83 -6.34 0.09 3.60
C ARG A 83 -7.14 -0.53 2.46
N LEU A 84 -7.11 0.13 1.31
CA LEU A 84 -7.63 -0.39 0.04
C LEU A 84 -6.47 -0.49 -0.94
N VAL A 85 -6.22 -1.70 -1.45
CA VAL A 85 -5.15 -1.93 -2.45
C VAL A 85 -5.74 -2.55 -3.70
N VAL A 86 -5.32 -2.04 -4.85
CA VAL A 86 -5.60 -2.67 -6.13
C VAL A 86 -4.39 -3.45 -6.61
N PHE A 87 -4.58 -4.73 -6.87
CA PHE A 87 -3.61 -5.55 -7.60
C PHE A 87 -4.02 -5.58 -9.07
N ALA A 88 -3.33 -4.76 -9.86
CA ALA A 88 -3.58 -4.61 -11.28
C ALA A 88 -2.72 -5.56 -12.12
N ASP A 89 -3.24 -5.97 -13.26
CA ASP A 89 -2.46 -6.63 -14.30
C ASP A 89 -1.87 -5.60 -15.27
N ARG A 90 -0.84 -5.99 -16.03
CA ARG A 90 -0.42 -5.23 -17.20
C ARG A 90 -1.15 -5.73 -18.44
N ASN A 91 -1.48 -4.81 -19.34
CA ASN A 91 -1.85 -5.16 -20.69
C ASN A 91 -0.65 -4.90 -21.64
N ALA A 92 -0.64 -5.51 -22.82
CA ALA A 92 0.49 -5.42 -23.75
C ALA A 92 0.79 -3.98 -24.22
N GLY A 93 -0.19 -3.06 -24.15
CA GLY A 93 0.01 -1.64 -24.44
C GLY A 93 0.88 -0.92 -23.41
N ASP A 94 0.88 -1.37 -22.14
CA ASP A 94 1.73 -0.84 -21.08
C ASP A 94 3.22 -1.21 -21.30
N ALA A 95 3.48 -2.38 -21.88
CA ALA A 95 4.83 -2.88 -22.14
C ALA A 95 5.55 -2.10 -23.25
N LEU A 96 4.84 -1.69 -24.29
CA LEU A 96 5.39 -0.90 -25.40
C LEU A 96 5.80 0.52 -24.99
N ARG A 97 5.08 1.15 -24.03
CA ARG A 97 5.50 2.45 -23.45
C ARG A 97 6.66 2.34 -22.47
N GLY A 98 6.79 1.20 -21.77
CA GLY A 98 7.87 0.95 -20.80
C GLY A 98 9.27 0.83 -21.41
N MET A 99 9.40 0.85 -22.74
CA MET A 99 10.69 0.86 -23.44
C MET A 99 11.34 2.26 -23.48
N LEU A 100 10.59 3.33 -23.17
CA LEU A 100 11.05 4.73 -23.31
C LEU A 100 11.11 5.52 -21.99
N MET A 101 10.52 5.03 -20.89
CA MET A 101 10.41 5.75 -19.61
C MET A 101 10.58 4.81 -18.41
N PRO A 102 11.03 5.31 -17.23
CA PRO A 102 11.07 4.51 -16.00
C PRO A 102 9.70 3.92 -15.68
N GLU A 103 9.68 2.63 -15.33
CA GLU A 103 8.45 1.88 -15.16
C GLU A 103 7.81 2.17 -13.79
N ILE A 104 6.58 2.71 -13.77
CA ILE A 104 5.80 2.87 -12.54
C ILE A 104 5.12 1.52 -12.21
N LEU A 105 5.60 0.87 -11.15
CA LEU A 105 5.15 -0.46 -10.73
C LEU A 105 4.11 -0.43 -9.60
N GLY A 106 3.99 0.71 -8.92
CA GLY A 106 3.05 0.91 -7.84
C GLY A 106 2.94 2.39 -7.46
N ALA A 107 1.91 2.70 -6.68
CA ALA A 107 1.72 4.01 -6.07
C ALA A 107 0.79 3.89 -4.86
N VAL A 108 0.96 4.82 -3.92
CA VAL A 108 0.10 5.03 -2.75
C VAL A 108 -0.30 6.49 -2.68
N ASP A 109 -1.51 6.78 -2.19
CA ASP A 109 -1.96 8.16 -2.08
C ASP A 109 -1.13 8.89 -1.03
N ASP A 110 -0.56 10.02 -1.41
CA ASP A 110 0.30 10.85 -0.56
C ASP A 110 -0.47 11.64 0.50
N THR A 111 -1.78 11.75 0.33
CA THR A 111 -2.67 12.59 1.13
C THR A 111 -3.02 11.91 2.45
N THR A 112 -3.34 10.62 2.41
CA THR A 112 -3.83 9.83 3.54
C THR A 112 -3.05 8.53 3.76
N HIS A 113 -2.30 8.07 2.75
CA HIS A 113 -1.57 6.80 2.75
C HIS A 113 -2.48 5.60 3.06
N THR A 114 -3.69 5.59 2.49
CA THR A 114 -4.68 4.53 2.73
C THR A 114 -5.11 3.77 1.47
N ARG A 115 -4.81 4.29 0.28
CA ARG A 115 -5.13 3.72 -1.03
C ARG A 115 -3.84 3.42 -1.77
N GLY A 116 -3.74 2.22 -2.33
CA GLY A 116 -2.59 1.82 -3.14
C GLY A 116 -2.99 1.09 -4.41
N LEU A 117 -2.13 1.16 -5.41
CA LEU A 117 -2.18 0.32 -6.60
C LEU A 117 -0.80 -0.32 -6.78
N VAL A 118 -0.77 -1.63 -7.02
CA VAL A 118 0.46 -2.38 -7.28
C VAL A 118 0.24 -3.22 -8.53
N ILE A 119 1.22 -3.19 -9.44
CA ILE A 119 1.25 -4.07 -10.61
C ILE A 119 1.68 -5.47 -10.14
N ALA A 120 0.77 -6.43 -10.24
CA ALA A 120 0.94 -7.75 -9.63
C ALA A 120 1.77 -8.72 -10.50
N ASN A 121 1.84 -8.50 -11.81
CA ASN A 121 2.43 -9.43 -12.77
C ASN A 121 3.73 -8.89 -13.39
N ARG A 122 4.66 -9.81 -13.68
CA ARG A 122 5.85 -9.49 -14.47
C ARG A 122 5.49 -9.42 -15.96
N ALA A 123 5.98 -8.42 -16.68
CA ALA A 123 5.71 -8.23 -18.10
C ALA A 123 6.91 -7.77 -18.93
N THR A 124 7.94 -7.19 -18.32
CA THR A 124 9.10 -6.64 -19.05
C THR A 124 10.41 -7.10 -18.41
N LEU A 125 11.48 -7.15 -19.21
CA LEU A 125 12.84 -7.42 -18.72
C LEU A 125 13.37 -6.31 -17.78
N ASN A 126 12.82 -5.09 -17.86
CA ASN A 126 13.18 -4.00 -16.93
C ASN A 126 12.78 -4.30 -15.47
N GLN A 127 11.88 -5.26 -15.23
CA GLN A 127 11.50 -5.73 -13.90
C GLN A 127 12.47 -6.78 -13.32
N LEU A 128 13.61 -7.05 -13.98
CA LEU A 128 14.67 -7.91 -13.42
C LEU A 128 15.28 -7.34 -12.14
N LEU A 129 15.19 -6.02 -11.92
CA LEU A 129 15.73 -5.34 -10.74
C LEU A 129 14.70 -5.16 -9.60
N GLN A 130 13.39 -5.21 -9.89
CA GLN A 130 12.32 -5.08 -8.90
C GLN A 130 11.19 -6.08 -9.18
N SER A 131 11.08 -7.08 -8.31
CA SER A 131 10.02 -8.09 -8.39
C SER A 131 8.69 -7.51 -7.89
N PRO A 132 7.53 -8.02 -8.33
CA PRO A 132 6.25 -7.49 -7.84
C PRO A 132 6.04 -7.68 -6.33
N GLU A 133 6.66 -8.71 -5.72
CA GLU A 133 6.69 -8.88 -4.26
C GLU A 133 7.45 -7.73 -3.59
N GLY A 134 8.60 -7.35 -4.15
CA GLY A 134 9.38 -6.20 -3.70
C GLY A 134 8.63 -4.89 -3.87
N THR A 135 7.94 -4.71 -5.00
CA THR A 135 7.05 -3.56 -5.22
C THR A 135 5.90 -3.53 -4.21
N ALA A 136 5.25 -4.67 -3.95
CA ALA A 136 4.19 -4.75 -2.95
C ALA A 136 4.71 -4.36 -1.56
N VAL A 137 5.86 -4.88 -1.15
CA VAL A 137 6.52 -4.48 0.11
C VAL A 137 6.78 -2.97 0.15
N HIS A 138 7.34 -2.42 -0.93
CA HIS A 138 7.64 -0.98 -1.06
C HIS A 138 6.38 -0.12 -0.90
N GLU A 139 5.31 -0.42 -1.62
CA GLU A 139 4.06 0.33 -1.52
C GLU A 139 3.39 0.14 -0.15
N PHE A 140 3.51 -1.03 0.49
CA PHE A 140 2.97 -1.21 1.83
C PHE A 140 3.71 -0.41 2.90
N TYR A 141 5.00 -0.11 2.72
CA TYR A 141 5.68 0.89 3.55
C TYR A 141 5.08 2.29 3.33
N HIS A 142 4.75 2.65 2.10
CA HIS A 142 4.05 3.91 1.82
C HIS A 142 2.67 3.93 2.48
N LEU A 143 1.90 2.82 2.52
CA LEU A 143 0.63 2.74 3.26
C LEU A 143 0.78 2.94 4.78
N LEU A 144 2.00 2.86 5.32
CA LEU A 144 2.33 3.19 6.71
C LEU A 144 2.79 4.65 6.88
N GLY A 145 2.76 5.46 5.81
CA GLY A 145 3.20 6.85 5.82
C GLY A 145 4.73 7.01 5.80
N CYS A 146 5.45 6.01 5.32
CA CYS A 146 6.89 6.08 5.15
C CYS A 146 7.24 6.82 3.85
N PRO A 147 8.04 7.88 3.87
CA PRO A 147 8.48 8.57 2.66
C PRO A 147 9.59 7.77 1.95
N HIS A 148 9.82 8.06 0.67
CA HIS A 148 11.08 7.69 0.03
C HIS A 148 12.24 8.37 0.78
N ALA A 149 13.26 7.59 1.12
CA ALA A 149 14.47 8.11 1.74
C ALA A 149 15.62 7.14 1.49
N MET A 150 16.86 7.65 1.52
CA MET A 150 18.05 6.80 1.47
C MET A 150 18.19 5.88 2.69
N SER A 151 17.45 6.17 3.78
CA SER A 151 17.37 5.33 4.98
C SER A 151 15.93 5.23 5.50
N LEU A 152 15.60 4.07 6.07
CA LEU A 152 14.30 3.78 6.69
C LEU A 152 14.19 4.28 8.14
N SER A 153 15.17 4.97 8.71
CA SER A 153 15.13 5.41 10.13
C SER A 153 13.85 6.19 10.47
N LYS A 154 13.45 7.14 9.60
CA LYS A 154 12.19 7.89 9.75
C LYS A 154 10.95 7.00 9.64
N CYS A 155 11.01 5.97 8.79
CA CYS A 155 9.94 4.99 8.65
C CYS A 155 9.76 4.17 9.92
N TYR A 156 10.84 3.76 10.58
CA TYR A 156 10.75 2.99 11.84
C TYR A 156 10.03 3.77 12.96
N ILE A 157 10.37 5.04 13.13
CA ILE A 157 9.69 5.91 14.11
C ILE A 157 8.22 6.11 13.74
N ARG A 158 7.91 6.28 12.44
CA ARG A 158 6.54 6.38 11.94
C ARG A 158 5.72 5.14 12.30
N ILE A 159 6.28 3.95 12.06
CA ILE A 159 5.62 2.66 12.35
C ILE A 159 5.30 2.56 13.84
N ALA A 160 6.24 2.88 14.73
CA ALA A 160 5.99 2.87 16.17
C ALA A 160 4.87 3.85 16.56
N LEU A 161 4.83 5.04 15.95
CA LEU A 161 3.84 6.06 16.23
C LEU A 161 2.42 5.62 15.82
N VAL A 162 2.23 5.05 14.63
CA VAL A 162 0.90 4.55 14.19
C VAL A 162 0.43 3.39 15.05
N LYS A 163 1.34 2.50 15.46
CA LYS A 163 1.02 1.37 16.35
C LYS A 163 0.60 1.83 17.75
N ARG A 164 1.30 2.81 18.32
CA ARG A 164 0.92 3.40 19.63
C ARG A 164 -0.47 4.01 19.61
N GLN A 165 -0.86 4.65 18.50
CA GLN A 165 -2.22 5.16 18.35
C GLN A 165 -3.24 4.02 18.23
N PHE A 166 -2.96 2.98 17.43
CA PHE A 166 -3.85 1.83 17.30
C PHE A 166 -4.07 1.09 18.63
N ALA A 167 -3.04 0.99 19.47
CA ALA A 167 -3.15 0.36 20.78
C ALA A 167 -4.12 1.09 21.74
N ARG A 168 -4.39 2.39 21.52
CA ARG A 168 -5.34 3.17 22.31
C ARG A 168 -6.78 3.01 21.82
N ASP A 169 -6.97 2.86 20.52
CA ASP A 169 -8.27 2.71 19.87
C ASP A 169 -8.15 1.78 18.64
N PRO A 170 -8.45 0.48 18.81
CA PRO A 170 -8.20 -0.53 17.78
C PRO A 170 -9.29 -0.59 16.69
N GLN A 171 -10.15 0.43 16.55
CA GLN A 171 -11.22 0.43 15.55
C GLN A 171 -10.72 0.61 14.11
N PHE A 172 -9.60 1.29 13.92
CA PHE A 172 -9.01 1.60 12.61
C PHE A 172 -7.49 1.71 12.70
N PHE A 173 -6.76 1.02 11.83
CA PHE A 173 -5.31 1.20 11.74
C PHE A 173 -5.01 2.59 11.17
N PRO A 174 -4.39 3.51 11.94
CA PRO A 174 -4.34 4.91 11.56
C PRO A 174 -3.71 5.16 10.20
N GLY A 175 -4.34 6.02 9.40
CA GLY A 175 -3.75 6.61 8.20
C GLY A 175 -2.78 7.72 8.59
N VAL A 176 -1.97 8.16 7.63
CA VAL A 176 -0.95 9.20 7.84
C VAL A 176 -1.15 10.29 6.82
N ARG A 177 -1.27 11.53 7.27
CA ARG A 177 -1.39 12.70 6.40
C ARG A 177 -0.05 13.06 5.78
N ALA A 178 -0.09 13.81 4.68
CA ALA A 178 1.12 14.41 4.08
C ALA A 178 1.95 15.23 5.10
N ASP A 179 1.29 15.94 6.04
CA ASP A 179 1.94 16.69 7.12
C ASP A 179 2.38 15.83 8.32
N GLY A 180 2.21 14.51 8.23
CA GLY A 180 2.57 13.55 9.24
C GLY A 180 1.59 13.39 10.39
N ARG A 181 0.47 14.13 10.43
CA ARG A 181 -0.58 13.91 11.45
C ARG A 181 -1.34 12.60 11.16
N LEU A 182 -1.89 11.98 12.20
CA LEU A 182 -2.63 10.74 12.06
C LEU A 182 -4.10 10.98 11.67
N LEU A 183 -4.63 10.07 10.87
CA LEU A 183 -6.07 9.89 10.62
C LEU A 183 -6.51 8.67 11.39
N VAL A 184 -7.41 8.85 12.35
CA VAL A 184 -7.78 7.78 13.30
C VAL A 184 -9.13 7.13 12.98
N THR A 185 -9.81 7.57 11.90
CA THR A 185 -11.04 6.96 11.42
C THR A 185 -11.05 6.82 9.90
N ARG A 186 -11.84 5.85 9.39
CA ARG A 186 -12.12 5.70 7.94
C ARG A 186 -12.70 6.97 7.35
N ASP A 187 -13.69 7.55 8.01
CA ASP A 187 -14.40 8.73 7.52
C ASP A 187 -13.47 9.93 7.37
N ALA A 188 -12.51 10.10 8.29
CA ALA A 188 -11.50 11.15 8.18
C ALA A 188 -10.60 10.93 6.96
N ALA A 189 -10.18 9.69 6.70
CA ALA A 189 -9.40 9.35 5.51
C ALA A 189 -10.20 9.57 4.22
N ASN A 190 -11.44 9.07 4.15
CA ASN A 190 -12.34 9.22 3.00
C ASN A 190 -12.61 10.70 2.69
N SER A 191 -12.97 11.47 3.73
CA SER A 191 -13.30 12.89 3.58
C SER A 191 -12.09 13.72 3.15
N MET A 192 -10.90 13.37 3.63
CA MET A 192 -9.67 14.07 3.26
C MET A 192 -9.28 13.80 1.80
N LEU A 193 -9.36 12.53 1.37
CA LEU A 193 -9.02 12.17 0.00
C LEU A 193 -9.99 12.78 -1.01
N ARG A 194 -11.31 12.78 -0.72
CA ARG A 194 -12.32 13.48 -1.54
C ARG A 194 -12.00 14.96 -1.72
N ARG A 195 -11.72 15.67 -0.62
CA ARG A 195 -11.34 17.10 -0.68
C ARG A 195 -10.05 17.36 -1.46
N ALA A 196 -9.13 16.40 -1.53
CA ALA A 196 -7.91 16.54 -2.31
C ALA A 196 -8.16 16.34 -3.82
N LEU A 197 -9.13 15.50 -4.19
CA LEU A 197 -9.51 15.22 -5.57
C LEU A 197 -10.42 16.29 -6.21
N ASP A 198 -11.09 17.09 -5.38
CA ASP A 198 -11.99 18.18 -5.82
C ASP A 198 -11.26 19.53 -6.02
N ARG A 199 -9.95 19.57 -5.78
CA ARG A 199 -9.08 20.74 -5.98
C ARG A 199 -8.35 20.67 -7.31
#